data_AF-A0AAF0JC51-F1
#
_entry.id   AF-A0AAF0JC51-F1
#
_cell.length_a   1.000
_cell.length_b   1.000
_cell.length_c   1.000
_cell.angle_alpha   90.00
_cell.angle_beta   90.00
_cell.angle_gamma   90.00
#
_symmetry.space_group_name_H-M   'P 1'
#
loop_
_entity.id
_entity.type
_entity.pdbx_description
1 polymer ?
#
loop_
_entity_poly.entity_id
_entity_poly.type
_entity_poly.pdbx_seq_one_letter_code
_entity_poly.pdbx_strand_id
1 'polypeptide(L)'
;MSTNSTQHTDIPTLDSFPETGVPKHAKLGGYELYRSLGSPQRIVAPMVDQSELAWRVLSRRYGSQLVYTPMINAKVYVQKNKGAHRVREAYFNQALNEEGAHTLKLGENSDSDRPLIVQFCANDPAALLEAAQSVQDKCDAVDLNLGCPQQIAKRGHFGAFLQEDWHLIFSLINTLHRELKVPVTAKFRVYDSLEKTLAYAKMIERAGAQMVTVHGRTREMKGHKTGLADWAKIKAVKEALSVPVFANGNMLFPQDWRDCIAFTGCDGVMSAEGNLYNPTLFHDLEPDLASLAVQGKDHSAFDALRIARIAHEYLDIVAGLRTPTASSALKGHMFKITRPALTIHTDLRPVLGKARSDEEAEGEARVVEYRAFVHELERRLKDDEAKAEYYERQQGVPRYYVTPAHLQDAHDRTTRPEYIPHWYLQPYFRPPLNPPKEKGEQSKEGDATSKQEPVASSTEAAADAPSAPHASEPPSKKSKVAV
;
A
#
# COMPACT_ATOMS: atom_id res chain seq x y z
N MET A 1 -23.04 -20.89 32.54
CA MET A 1 -22.22 -21.41 31.42
C MET A 1 -22.96 -21.07 30.14
N SER A 2 -22.35 -20.32 29.23
CA SER A 2 -22.94 -20.05 27.90
C SER A 2 -21.98 -20.61 26.86
N THR A 3 -22.44 -21.59 26.08
CA THR A 3 -21.66 -22.21 25.02
C THR A 3 -21.53 -21.24 23.85
N ASN A 4 -20.33 -20.71 23.64
CA ASN A 4 -20.00 -20.06 22.37
C ASN A 4 -20.10 -21.13 21.27
N SER A 5 -21.12 -21.04 20.43
CA SER A 5 -21.18 -21.79 19.18
C SER A 5 -20.06 -21.29 18.28
N THR A 6 -18.96 -22.05 18.21
CA THR A 6 -17.96 -21.90 17.16
C THR A 6 -18.63 -22.25 15.84
N GLN A 7 -18.92 -21.22 15.03
CA GLN A 7 -19.32 -21.42 13.64
C GLN A 7 -18.13 -22.03 12.88
N HIS A 8 -18.10 -23.37 12.81
CA HIS A 8 -17.40 -24.07 11.75
C HIS A 8 -18.04 -23.64 10.44
N THR A 9 -17.44 -22.64 9.79
CA THR A 9 -17.69 -22.42 8.37
C THR A 9 -16.99 -23.56 7.65
N ASP A 10 -17.74 -24.53 7.16
CA ASP A 10 -17.17 -25.67 6.44
C ASP A 10 -16.26 -25.18 5.31
N ILE A 11 -15.08 -25.78 5.22
CA ILE A 11 -14.10 -25.45 4.18
C ILE A 11 -14.49 -26.27 2.95
N PRO A 12 -14.88 -25.63 1.83
CA PRO A 12 -15.29 -26.38 0.64
C PRO A 12 -14.15 -27.26 0.13
N THR A 13 -14.44 -28.53 -0.15
CA THR A 13 -13.48 -29.45 -0.78
C THR A 13 -13.15 -28.96 -2.18
N LEU A 14 -11.92 -29.19 -2.66
CA LEU A 14 -11.51 -28.72 -3.99
C LEU A 14 -12.38 -29.30 -5.12
N ASP A 15 -12.94 -30.50 -4.91
CA ASP A 15 -13.81 -31.18 -5.88
C ASP A 15 -15.27 -30.74 -5.82
N SER A 16 -15.63 -29.84 -4.89
CA SER A 16 -16.89 -29.08 -4.96
C SER A 16 -16.84 -27.94 -6.00
N PHE A 17 -15.65 -27.64 -6.54
CA PHE A 17 -15.47 -26.71 -7.64
C PHE A 17 -15.37 -27.45 -8.99
N PRO A 18 -15.86 -26.85 -10.09
CA PRO A 18 -15.65 -27.39 -11.43
C PRO A 18 -14.18 -27.67 -11.75
N GLU A 19 -13.96 -28.40 -12.84
CA GLU A 19 -12.64 -28.50 -13.45
C GLU A 19 -12.17 -27.14 -13.98
N THR A 20 -10.86 -26.96 -14.07
CA THR A 20 -10.24 -25.77 -14.67
C THR A 20 -10.56 -25.72 -16.17
N GLY A 21 -11.55 -24.92 -16.56
CA GLY A 21 -11.98 -24.87 -17.96
C GLY A 21 -10.85 -24.43 -18.91
N VAL A 22 -10.76 -25.09 -20.07
CA VAL A 22 -9.64 -24.98 -21.03
C VAL A 22 -9.52 -23.57 -21.64
N PRO A 23 -8.29 -22.99 -21.70
CA PRO A 23 -8.01 -21.75 -22.44
C PRO A 23 -8.36 -21.80 -23.93
N LYS A 24 -9.00 -20.74 -24.43
CA LYS A 24 -9.20 -20.51 -25.88
C LYS A 24 -7.92 -20.09 -26.63
N HIS A 25 -6.91 -19.65 -25.88
CA HIS A 25 -5.64 -19.17 -26.39
C HIS A 25 -4.51 -19.91 -25.65
N ALA A 26 -3.39 -20.17 -26.33
CA ALA A 26 -2.22 -20.74 -25.70
C ALA A 26 -1.70 -19.79 -24.60
N LYS A 27 -1.45 -20.32 -23.41
CA LYS A 27 -0.93 -19.57 -22.25
C LYS A 27 0.26 -20.29 -21.64
N LEU A 28 1.22 -19.51 -21.18
CA LEU A 28 2.36 -19.99 -20.40
C LEU A 28 1.88 -20.59 -19.06
N GLY A 29 2.45 -21.73 -18.66
CA GLY A 29 2.32 -22.24 -17.30
C GLY A 29 2.92 -21.27 -16.27
N GLY A 30 2.58 -21.43 -14.98
CA GLY A 30 2.90 -20.41 -13.98
C GLY A 30 4.38 -20.02 -13.88
N TYR A 31 5.27 -21.00 -13.77
CA TYR A 31 6.71 -20.74 -13.77
C TYR A 31 7.28 -20.32 -15.15
N GLU A 32 6.59 -20.63 -16.25
CA GLU A 32 6.97 -20.17 -17.59
C GLU A 32 6.64 -18.68 -17.76
N LEU A 33 5.48 -18.24 -17.28
CA LEU A 33 5.13 -16.83 -17.13
C LEU A 33 6.19 -16.12 -16.29
N TYR A 34 6.43 -16.57 -15.06
CA TYR A 34 7.41 -15.93 -14.17
C TYR A 34 8.80 -15.80 -14.81
N ARG A 35 9.27 -16.83 -15.53
CA ARG A 35 10.53 -16.76 -16.31
C ARG A 35 10.44 -15.77 -17.48
N SER A 36 9.33 -15.71 -18.20
CA SER A 36 9.13 -14.74 -19.29
C SER A 36 9.08 -13.28 -18.83
N LEU A 37 8.65 -13.03 -17.57
CA LEU A 37 8.73 -11.72 -16.92
C LEU A 37 10.14 -11.37 -16.40
N GLY A 38 11.15 -12.21 -16.66
CA GLY A 38 12.52 -12.02 -16.20
C GLY A 38 12.79 -12.50 -14.77
N SER A 39 11.95 -13.41 -14.23
CA SER A 39 12.02 -13.89 -12.84
C SER A 39 12.04 -12.76 -11.78
N PRO A 40 11.02 -11.88 -11.76
CA PRO A 40 11.04 -10.66 -10.95
C PRO A 40 10.88 -10.95 -9.44
N GLN A 41 11.88 -10.54 -8.65
CA GLN A 41 11.89 -10.70 -7.19
C GLN A 41 11.43 -9.43 -6.45
N ARG A 42 11.47 -8.27 -7.10
CA ARG A 42 11.25 -6.93 -6.51
C ARG A 42 10.02 -6.25 -7.12
N ILE A 43 8.85 -6.48 -6.52
CA ILE A 43 7.53 -6.10 -7.09
C ILE A 43 6.92 -4.87 -6.39
N VAL A 44 6.40 -3.91 -7.16
CA VAL A 44 5.57 -2.79 -6.64
C VAL A 44 4.09 -3.19 -6.63
N ALA A 45 3.42 -2.92 -5.51
CA ALA A 45 2.03 -3.30 -5.31
C ALA A 45 1.02 -2.44 -6.10
N PRO A 46 -0.15 -3.02 -6.45
CA PRO A 46 -1.30 -2.25 -6.86
C PRO A 46 -1.86 -1.46 -5.67
N MET A 47 -1.91 -0.13 -5.84
CA MET A 47 -2.28 0.84 -4.82
C MET A 47 -3.17 1.93 -5.43
N VAL A 48 -4.41 2.04 -4.94
CA VAL A 48 -5.39 3.04 -5.40
C VAL A 48 -4.81 4.46 -5.27
N ASP A 49 -4.89 5.24 -6.35
CA ASP A 49 -4.32 6.59 -6.50
C ASP A 49 -2.82 6.69 -6.15
N GLN A 50 -2.06 5.58 -6.18
CA GLN A 50 -0.70 5.49 -5.62
C GLN A 50 0.22 4.50 -6.36
N SER A 51 -0.12 4.12 -7.58
CA SER A 51 0.66 3.22 -8.46
C SER A 51 0.37 3.53 -9.93
N GLU A 52 0.08 4.79 -10.19
CA GLU A 52 -0.02 5.39 -11.52
C GLU A 52 1.33 5.39 -12.24
N LEU A 53 1.31 5.69 -13.54
CA LEU A 53 2.47 5.54 -14.42
C LEU A 53 3.74 6.23 -13.88
N ALA A 54 3.63 7.43 -13.32
CA ALA A 54 4.77 8.15 -12.77
C ALA A 54 5.44 7.41 -11.60
N TRP A 55 4.66 6.89 -10.64
CA TRP A 55 5.20 6.09 -9.54
C TRP A 55 5.78 4.74 -9.99
N ARG A 56 5.20 4.13 -11.02
CA ARG A 56 5.72 2.87 -11.61
C ARG A 56 7.07 3.10 -12.26
N VAL A 57 7.24 4.17 -13.06
CA VAL A 57 8.52 4.58 -13.65
C VAL A 57 9.57 4.87 -12.56
N LEU A 58 9.25 5.73 -11.58
CA LEU A 58 10.16 6.06 -10.48
C LEU A 58 10.66 4.79 -9.76
N SER A 59 9.74 3.89 -9.40
CA SER A 59 10.10 2.66 -8.68
C SER A 59 10.94 1.69 -9.51
N ARG A 60 10.88 1.74 -10.85
CA ARG A 60 11.74 0.93 -11.73
C ARG A 60 13.17 1.45 -11.79
N ARG A 61 13.36 2.77 -11.89
CA ARG A 61 14.70 3.38 -11.83
C ARG A 61 15.44 3.01 -10.54
N TYR A 62 14.68 2.77 -9.47
CA TYR A 62 15.18 2.27 -8.20
C TYR A 62 14.92 0.76 -7.94
N GLY A 63 15.01 -0.06 -8.99
CA GLY A 63 15.21 -1.52 -8.88
C GLY A 63 13.95 -2.38 -8.87
N SER A 64 12.74 -1.83 -9.03
CA SER A 64 11.55 -2.65 -9.23
C SER A 64 11.56 -3.34 -10.60
N GLN A 65 11.36 -4.66 -10.58
CA GLN A 65 11.39 -5.52 -11.76
C GLN A 65 9.98 -5.71 -12.37
N LEU A 66 8.95 -5.77 -11.53
CA LEU A 66 7.55 -5.94 -11.93
C LEU A 66 6.66 -4.93 -11.21
N VAL A 67 5.74 -4.30 -11.93
CA VAL A 67 4.85 -3.27 -11.40
C VAL A 67 3.39 -3.62 -11.70
N TYR A 68 2.50 -3.08 -10.88
CA TYR A 68 1.05 -3.23 -11.03
C TYR A 68 0.39 -1.86 -11.18
N THR A 69 -0.71 -1.78 -11.92
CA THR A 69 -1.58 -0.58 -11.97
C THR A 69 -2.25 -0.30 -10.61
N PRO A 70 -2.89 0.86 -10.43
CA PRO A 70 -3.90 1.00 -9.38
C PRO A 70 -5.00 -0.06 -9.54
N MET A 71 -5.72 -0.36 -8.46
CA MET A 71 -6.85 -1.31 -8.49
C MET A 71 -8.05 -0.68 -9.24
N ILE A 72 -8.25 -1.08 -10.50
CA ILE A 72 -9.33 -0.58 -11.36
C ILE A 72 -10.64 -1.30 -11.01
N ASN A 73 -11.75 -0.57 -10.81
CA ASN A 73 -13.05 -1.23 -10.67
C ASN A 73 -13.62 -1.57 -12.05
N ALA A 74 -13.70 -2.86 -12.40
CA ALA A 74 -14.13 -3.30 -13.73
C ALA A 74 -15.53 -2.80 -14.10
N LYS A 75 -16.49 -2.87 -13.16
CA LYS A 75 -17.87 -2.41 -13.35
C LYS A 75 -17.98 -0.88 -13.53
N VAL A 76 -17.01 -0.11 -13.07
CA VAL A 76 -16.89 1.32 -13.36
C VAL A 76 -16.22 1.54 -14.72
N TYR A 77 -15.14 0.81 -15.01
CA TYR A 77 -14.40 0.90 -16.27
C TYR A 77 -15.28 0.58 -17.50
N VAL A 78 -16.14 -0.45 -17.45
CA VAL A 78 -16.97 -0.87 -18.60
C VAL A 78 -18.26 -0.09 -18.78
N GLN A 79 -18.55 0.92 -17.95
CA GLN A 79 -19.77 1.73 -18.11
C GLN A 79 -19.83 2.42 -19.48
N LYS A 80 -21.07 2.68 -19.93
CA LYS A 80 -21.39 3.20 -21.28
C LYS A 80 -22.22 4.49 -21.18
N ASN A 81 -22.04 5.24 -20.09
CA ASN A 81 -22.69 6.51 -19.79
C ASN A 81 -21.87 7.71 -20.32
N LYS A 82 -22.50 8.89 -20.35
CA LYS A 82 -21.79 10.15 -20.65
C LYS A 82 -20.70 10.38 -19.61
N GLY A 83 -19.43 10.39 -20.03
CA GLY A 83 -18.26 10.46 -19.16
C GLY A 83 -17.43 9.18 -19.09
N ALA A 84 -17.94 8.03 -19.55
CA ALA A 84 -17.23 6.75 -19.50
C ALA A 84 -15.82 6.77 -20.10
N HIS A 85 -15.59 7.54 -21.17
CA HIS A 85 -14.27 7.71 -21.79
C HIS A 85 -13.25 8.29 -20.79
N ARG A 86 -13.58 9.42 -20.16
CA ARG A 86 -12.76 10.07 -19.12
C ARG A 86 -12.52 9.15 -17.92
N VAL A 87 -13.53 8.36 -17.54
CA VAL A 87 -13.40 7.37 -16.47
C VAL A 87 -12.41 6.26 -16.83
N ARG A 88 -12.42 5.76 -18.08
CA ARG A 88 -11.42 4.79 -18.55
C ARG A 88 -10.02 5.41 -18.59
N GLU A 89 -9.88 6.61 -19.14
CA GLU A 89 -8.61 7.34 -19.24
C GLU A 89 -7.99 7.66 -17.88
N ALA A 90 -8.79 7.95 -16.85
CA ALA A 90 -8.32 8.19 -15.49
C ALA A 90 -7.93 6.90 -14.73
N TYR A 91 -8.30 5.72 -15.22
CA TYR A 91 -7.91 4.43 -14.64
C TYR A 91 -6.82 3.70 -15.43
N PHE A 92 -6.80 3.84 -16.76
CA PHE A 92 -5.79 3.29 -17.66
C PHE A 92 -5.85 4.00 -19.02
N ASN A 93 -4.91 4.92 -19.30
CA ASN A 93 -4.95 5.76 -20.50
C ASN A 93 -4.36 5.05 -21.74
N GLN A 94 -5.26 4.46 -22.53
CA GLN A 94 -4.89 3.79 -23.79
C GLN A 94 -4.65 4.75 -24.95
N ALA A 95 -5.22 5.96 -24.92
CA ALA A 95 -5.20 6.91 -26.04
C ALA A 95 -3.82 7.53 -26.24
N LEU A 96 -3.10 7.82 -25.15
CA LEU A 96 -1.75 8.39 -25.18
C LEU A 96 -0.66 7.32 -25.41
N ASN A 97 -1.00 6.04 -25.21
CA ASN A 97 -0.12 4.88 -25.44
C ASN A 97 1.19 4.93 -24.62
N GLU A 98 1.10 5.35 -23.35
CA GLU A 98 2.22 5.36 -22.41
C GLU A 98 2.06 4.28 -21.33
N GLU A 99 0.84 4.11 -20.79
CA GLU A 99 0.56 2.97 -19.93
C GLU A 99 0.60 1.67 -20.74
N GLY A 100 1.36 0.69 -20.25
CA GLY A 100 1.66 -0.55 -20.96
C GLY A 100 2.74 -0.44 -22.06
N ALA A 101 3.45 0.69 -22.16
CA ALA A 101 4.53 0.87 -23.14
C ALA A 101 5.81 0.11 -22.76
N HIS A 102 6.47 -0.47 -23.77
CA HIS A 102 7.83 -1.04 -23.66
C HIS A 102 8.94 0.04 -23.67
N THR A 103 8.62 1.28 -24.01
CA THR A 103 9.58 2.39 -24.08
C THR A 103 8.86 3.71 -23.84
N LEU A 104 9.39 4.50 -22.92
CA LEU A 104 8.96 5.86 -22.58
C LEU A 104 10.19 6.76 -22.64
N LYS A 105 10.08 7.89 -23.34
CA LYS A 105 11.18 8.86 -23.47
C LYS A 105 10.94 10.02 -22.52
N LEU A 106 11.62 10.00 -21.38
CA LEU A 106 11.39 10.95 -20.28
C LEU A 106 12.67 11.73 -20.01
N GLY A 107 12.81 12.85 -20.73
CA GLY A 107 14.08 13.55 -20.88
C GLY A 107 15.09 12.67 -21.63
N GLU A 108 16.27 12.50 -21.06
CA GLU A 108 17.33 11.64 -21.60
C GLU A 108 17.13 10.15 -21.26
N ASN A 109 16.14 9.81 -20.41
CA ASN A 109 15.89 8.43 -19.97
C ASN A 109 15.02 7.65 -20.97
N SER A 110 15.35 6.36 -21.11
CA SER A 110 14.57 5.36 -21.86
C SER A 110 13.88 4.39 -20.90
N ASP A 111 12.86 4.89 -20.20
CA ASP A 111 12.07 4.12 -19.25
C ASP A 111 11.13 3.10 -19.94
N SER A 112 10.45 2.25 -19.16
CA SER A 112 9.44 1.29 -19.61
C SER A 112 8.37 1.12 -18.53
N ASP A 113 7.11 0.94 -18.90
CA ASP A 113 6.07 0.54 -17.94
C ASP A 113 6.06 -0.99 -17.74
N ARG A 114 6.50 -1.76 -18.75
CA ARG A 114 6.52 -3.22 -18.76
C ARG A 114 7.79 -3.82 -18.14
N PRO A 115 7.73 -5.04 -17.54
CA PRO A 115 6.54 -5.91 -17.43
C PRO A 115 5.49 -5.41 -16.42
N LEU A 116 4.24 -5.30 -16.86
CA LEU A 116 3.11 -4.67 -16.18
C LEU A 116 1.97 -5.67 -15.95
N ILE A 117 1.38 -5.66 -14.77
CA ILE A 117 0.15 -6.40 -14.47
C ILE A 117 -0.99 -5.42 -14.15
N VAL A 118 -2.09 -5.50 -14.91
CA VAL A 118 -3.27 -4.66 -14.68
C VAL A 118 -4.17 -5.33 -13.67
N GLN A 119 -4.41 -4.69 -12.52
CA GLN A 119 -5.28 -5.24 -11.47
C GLN A 119 -6.71 -4.69 -11.57
N PHE A 120 -7.68 -5.60 -11.63
CA PHE A 120 -9.10 -5.28 -11.46
C PHE A 120 -9.64 -5.70 -10.09
N CYS A 121 -10.68 -5.00 -9.64
CA CYS A 121 -11.67 -5.53 -8.71
C CYS A 121 -13.05 -5.62 -9.39
N ALA A 122 -13.73 -6.74 -9.17
CA ALA A 122 -15.02 -7.05 -9.77
C ALA A 122 -15.76 -8.10 -8.94
N ASN A 123 -17.07 -8.23 -9.17
CA ASN A 123 -17.95 -9.27 -8.63
C ASN A 123 -18.97 -9.78 -9.67
N ASP A 124 -18.71 -9.48 -10.94
CA ASP A 124 -19.44 -9.96 -12.11
C ASP A 124 -18.41 -10.45 -13.14
N PRO A 125 -18.39 -11.74 -13.51
CA PRO A 125 -17.48 -12.27 -14.52
C PRO A 125 -17.63 -11.61 -15.90
N ALA A 126 -18.82 -11.14 -16.28
CA ALA A 126 -19.05 -10.51 -17.58
C ALA A 126 -18.40 -9.10 -17.64
N ALA A 127 -18.68 -8.23 -16.67
CA ALA A 127 -18.02 -6.93 -16.58
C ALA A 127 -16.51 -7.03 -16.33
N LEU A 128 -16.04 -8.05 -15.58
CA LEU A 128 -14.61 -8.32 -15.42
C LEU A 128 -13.95 -8.70 -16.76
N LEU A 129 -14.61 -9.54 -17.56
CA LEU A 129 -14.09 -9.96 -18.85
C LEU A 129 -14.07 -8.81 -19.87
N GLU A 130 -15.15 -8.02 -19.99
CA GLU A 130 -15.16 -6.84 -20.88
C GLU A 130 -14.05 -5.84 -20.52
N ALA A 131 -13.79 -5.63 -19.23
CA ALA A 131 -12.70 -4.77 -18.77
C ALA A 131 -11.33 -5.34 -19.15
N ALA A 132 -11.07 -6.60 -18.78
CA ALA A 132 -9.78 -7.24 -18.99
C ALA A 132 -9.45 -7.46 -20.48
N GLN A 133 -10.43 -7.81 -21.31
CA GLN A 133 -10.24 -7.94 -22.76
C GLN A 133 -9.84 -6.62 -23.42
N SER A 134 -10.27 -5.48 -22.86
CA SER A 134 -9.93 -4.15 -23.40
C SER A 134 -8.51 -3.68 -23.07
N VAL A 135 -7.80 -4.32 -22.12
CA VAL A 135 -6.42 -3.96 -21.72
C VAL A 135 -5.38 -5.04 -21.97
N GLN A 136 -5.79 -6.27 -22.33
CA GLN A 136 -4.88 -7.43 -22.46
C GLN A 136 -3.68 -7.20 -23.39
N ASP A 137 -3.84 -6.44 -24.46
CA ASP A 137 -2.77 -6.14 -25.42
C ASP A 137 -1.83 -5.00 -24.92
N LYS A 138 -2.08 -4.46 -23.72
CA LYS A 138 -1.29 -3.42 -23.02
C LYS A 138 -0.66 -3.90 -21.70
N CYS A 139 -0.86 -5.15 -21.30
CA CYS A 139 -0.23 -5.74 -20.10
C CYS A 139 0.44 -7.09 -20.41
N ASP A 140 1.12 -7.65 -19.41
CA ASP A 140 1.76 -8.96 -19.47
C ASP A 140 0.93 -10.04 -18.73
N ALA A 141 0.11 -9.62 -17.75
CA ALA A 141 -0.97 -10.41 -17.16
C ALA A 141 -2.08 -9.51 -16.59
N VAL A 142 -3.22 -10.11 -16.22
CA VAL A 142 -4.33 -9.44 -15.52
C VAL A 142 -4.51 -10.05 -14.13
N ASP A 143 -4.61 -9.20 -13.09
CA ASP A 143 -4.77 -9.63 -11.69
C ASP A 143 -6.18 -9.39 -11.15
N LEU A 144 -6.71 -10.35 -10.38
CA LEU A 144 -7.92 -10.17 -9.57
C LEU A 144 -7.57 -9.77 -8.12
N ASN A 145 -8.02 -8.58 -7.72
CA ASN A 145 -7.93 -8.14 -6.32
C ASN A 145 -8.93 -8.90 -5.43
N LEU A 146 -8.38 -9.70 -4.51
CA LEU A 146 -9.08 -10.41 -3.44
C LEU A 146 -8.57 -9.97 -2.05
N GLY A 147 -8.00 -8.76 -1.96
CA GLY A 147 -7.19 -8.33 -0.81
C GLY A 147 -7.40 -6.89 -0.32
N CYS A 148 -8.21 -6.08 -1.01
CA CYS A 148 -8.57 -4.73 -0.58
C CYS A 148 -9.64 -4.76 0.53
N PRO A 149 -9.36 -4.26 1.76
CA PRO A 149 -10.28 -4.37 2.89
C PRO A 149 -10.99 -3.04 3.21
N GLN A 150 -10.96 -2.09 2.28
CA GLN A 150 -11.47 -0.72 2.45
C GLN A 150 -13.01 -0.65 2.37
N GLN A 151 -13.60 0.42 2.91
CA GLN A 151 -15.07 0.55 2.95
C GLN A 151 -15.70 0.65 1.54
N ILE A 152 -14.98 1.16 0.54
CA ILE A 152 -15.43 1.13 -0.86
C ILE A 152 -15.56 -0.31 -1.39
N ALA A 153 -14.66 -1.20 -0.99
CA ALA A 153 -14.69 -2.62 -1.34
C ALA A 153 -15.83 -3.35 -0.61
N LYS A 154 -16.10 -2.98 0.65
CA LYS A 154 -17.28 -3.48 1.39
C LYS A 154 -18.58 -3.05 0.71
N ARG A 155 -18.71 -1.77 0.35
CA ARG A 155 -19.92 -1.21 -0.27
C ARG A 155 -20.15 -1.73 -1.69
N GLY A 156 -19.08 -2.01 -2.44
CA GLY A 156 -19.14 -2.56 -3.79
C GLY A 156 -19.16 -4.09 -3.86
N HIS A 157 -19.07 -4.78 -2.71
CA HIS A 157 -18.90 -6.24 -2.58
C HIS A 157 -17.79 -6.81 -3.47
N PHE A 158 -16.56 -6.32 -3.28
CA PHE A 158 -15.36 -6.78 -4.01
C PHE A 158 -14.12 -6.87 -3.09
N GLY A 159 -12.98 -7.33 -3.61
CA GLY A 159 -11.73 -7.37 -2.85
C GLY A 159 -11.79 -8.40 -1.72
N ALA A 160 -11.34 -8.03 -0.52
CA ALA A 160 -11.37 -8.93 0.64
C ALA A 160 -12.80 -9.21 1.17
N PHE A 161 -13.85 -8.63 0.59
CA PHE A 161 -15.24 -8.95 0.92
C PHE A 161 -15.86 -10.03 0.03
N LEU A 162 -15.12 -10.51 -0.99
CA LEU A 162 -15.43 -11.76 -1.70
C LEU A 162 -14.81 -12.99 -1.03
N GLN A 163 -14.01 -12.80 0.03
CA GLN A 163 -13.22 -13.87 0.65
C GLN A 163 -14.09 -14.99 1.26
N GLU A 164 -15.39 -14.77 1.40
CA GLU A 164 -16.38 -15.78 1.78
C GLU A 164 -17.04 -16.48 0.56
N ASP A 165 -17.06 -15.88 -0.63
CA ASP A 165 -17.79 -16.34 -1.83
C ASP A 165 -16.92 -17.14 -2.82
N TRP A 166 -16.44 -18.32 -2.40
CA TRP A 166 -15.42 -19.07 -3.17
C TRP A 166 -15.86 -19.44 -4.59
N HIS A 167 -17.13 -19.82 -4.81
CA HIS A 167 -17.63 -20.14 -6.16
C HIS A 167 -17.65 -18.92 -7.08
N LEU A 168 -17.88 -17.71 -6.55
CA LEU A 168 -17.80 -16.48 -7.33
C LEU A 168 -16.34 -16.15 -7.69
N ILE A 169 -15.41 -16.30 -6.74
CA ILE A 169 -13.97 -16.14 -7.01
C ILE A 169 -13.50 -17.13 -8.09
N PHE A 170 -13.88 -18.41 -7.97
CA PHE A 170 -13.59 -19.42 -8.98
C PHE A 170 -14.11 -19.01 -10.36
N SER A 171 -15.37 -18.55 -10.43
CA SER A 171 -16.00 -18.09 -11.67
C SER A 171 -15.31 -16.87 -12.29
N LEU A 172 -14.92 -15.88 -11.48
CA LEU A 172 -14.20 -14.69 -11.91
C LEU A 172 -12.83 -15.05 -12.52
N ILE A 173 -12.02 -15.84 -11.81
CA ILE A 173 -10.69 -16.25 -12.27
C ILE A 173 -10.80 -17.18 -13.49
N ASN A 174 -11.67 -18.19 -13.45
CA ASN A 174 -11.76 -19.17 -14.54
C ASN A 174 -12.32 -18.56 -15.84
N THR A 175 -13.22 -17.57 -15.74
CA THR A 175 -13.68 -16.81 -16.91
C THR A 175 -12.51 -16.09 -17.58
N LEU A 176 -11.65 -15.38 -16.83
CA LEU A 176 -10.46 -14.74 -17.40
C LEU A 176 -9.43 -15.77 -17.91
N HIS A 177 -9.24 -16.88 -17.19
CA HIS A 177 -8.29 -17.94 -17.56
C HIS A 177 -8.65 -18.53 -18.92
N ARG A 178 -9.94 -18.78 -19.16
CA ARG A 178 -10.46 -19.29 -20.43
C ARG A 178 -10.42 -18.29 -21.58
N GLU A 179 -10.77 -17.03 -21.32
CA GLU A 179 -11.22 -16.09 -22.36
C GLU A 179 -10.24 -14.94 -22.70
N LEU A 180 -9.22 -14.69 -21.88
CA LEU A 180 -8.14 -13.73 -22.23
C LEU A 180 -7.05 -14.39 -23.08
N LYS A 181 -6.32 -13.59 -23.87
CA LYS A 181 -5.03 -14.01 -24.45
C LYS A 181 -3.94 -14.12 -23.38
N VAL A 182 -3.87 -13.13 -22.49
CA VAL A 182 -2.85 -13.05 -21.44
C VAL A 182 -3.14 -13.95 -20.23
N PRO A 183 -2.12 -14.30 -19.44
CA PRO A 183 -2.26 -14.96 -18.15
C PRO A 183 -3.10 -14.20 -17.12
N VAL A 184 -3.57 -14.94 -16.13
CA VAL A 184 -4.34 -14.44 -14.98
C VAL A 184 -3.59 -14.66 -13.68
N THR A 185 -3.59 -13.65 -12.80
CA THR A 185 -3.02 -13.73 -11.45
C THR A 185 -4.06 -13.33 -10.40
N ALA A 186 -3.77 -13.59 -9.12
CA ALA A 186 -4.65 -13.11 -8.04
C ALA A 186 -3.86 -12.66 -6.80
N LYS A 187 -4.27 -11.51 -6.23
CA LYS A 187 -3.72 -10.98 -4.98
C LYS A 187 -4.72 -11.05 -3.83
N PHE A 188 -4.46 -11.90 -2.83
CA PHE A 188 -5.38 -12.18 -1.73
C PHE A 188 -4.80 -11.90 -0.33
N ARG A 189 -5.64 -12.08 0.70
CA ARG A 189 -5.28 -12.00 2.13
C ARG A 189 -5.50 -13.36 2.81
N VAL A 190 -4.63 -13.69 3.78
CA VAL A 190 -4.77 -14.91 4.60
C VAL A 190 -6.00 -14.84 5.53
N TYR A 191 -6.41 -15.98 6.07
CA TYR A 191 -7.33 -16.07 7.22
C TYR A 191 -6.56 -16.21 8.54
N ASP A 192 -7.28 -16.18 9.66
CA ASP A 192 -6.75 -16.57 10.97
C ASP A 192 -6.38 -18.06 11.00
N SER A 193 -7.20 -18.94 10.39
CA SER A 193 -6.85 -20.35 10.15
C SER A 193 -5.85 -20.52 9.00
N LEU A 194 -4.79 -21.30 9.25
CA LEU A 194 -3.85 -21.74 8.21
C LEU A 194 -4.53 -22.69 7.21
N GLU A 195 -5.25 -23.70 7.69
CA GLU A 195 -5.97 -24.69 6.87
C GLU A 195 -6.88 -24.01 5.83
N LYS A 196 -7.74 -23.07 6.28
CA LYS A 196 -8.63 -22.32 5.39
C LYS A 196 -7.87 -21.43 4.41
N THR A 197 -6.69 -20.94 4.79
CA THR A 197 -5.78 -20.20 3.90
C THR A 197 -5.19 -21.09 2.80
N LEU A 198 -4.76 -22.31 3.13
CA LEU A 198 -4.21 -23.26 2.16
C LEU A 198 -5.28 -23.78 1.19
N ALA A 199 -6.47 -24.12 1.68
CA ALA A 199 -7.59 -24.55 0.85
C ALA A 199 -8.04 -23.44 -0.12
N TYR A 200 -8.12 -22.20 0.35
CA TYR A 200 -8.45 -21.02 -0.46
C TYR A 200 -7.40 -20.75 -1.55
N ALA A 201 -6.12 -20.85 -1.20
CA ALA A 201 -5.01 -20.70 -2.15
C ALA A 201 -5.07 -21.76 -3.26
N LYS A 202 -5.34 -23.03 -2.91
CA LYS A 202 -5.51 -24.12 -3.89
C LYS A 202 -6.77 -23.97 -4.75
N MET A 203 -7.85 -23.38 -4.22
CA MET A 203 -9.04 -23.04 -5.01
C MET A 203 -8.73 -21.94 -6.04
N ILE A 204 -7.97 -20.92 -5.66
CA ILE A 204 -7.49 -19.85 -6.57
C ILE A 204 -6.60 -20.43 -7.68
N GLU A 205 -5.69 -21.35 -7.35
CA GLU A 205 -4.88 -22.09 -8.33
C GLU A 205 -5.75 -22.95 -9.26
N ARG A 206 -6.65 -23.79 -8.72
CA ARG A 206 -7.60 -24.62 -9.50
C ARG A 206 -8.53 -23.78 -10.39
N ALA A 207 -8.84 -22.54 -10.02
CA ALA A 207 -9.61 -21.65 -10.88
C ALA A 207 -8.84 -21.21 -12.15
N GLY A 208 -7.51 -21.32 -12.16
CA GLY A 208 -6.64 -20.99 -13.28
C GLY A 208 -5.73 -19.77 -13.05
N ALA A 209 -5.52 -19.35 -11.80
CA ALA A 209 -4.52 -18.31 -11.49
C ALA A 209 -3.11 -18.88 -11.68
N GLN A 210 -2.35 -18.32 -12.63
CA GLN A 210 -1.02 -18.80 -13.03
C GLN A 210 0.11 -18.26 -12.13
N MET A 211 -0.18 -17.28 -11.28
CA MET A 211 0.72 -16.74 -10.26
C MET A 211 -0.13 -16.04 -9.19
N VAL A 212 0.30 -16.06 -7.93
CA VAL A 212 -0.46 -15.44 -6.83
C VAL A 212 0.39 -14.53 -5.95
N THR A 213 -0.23 -13.55 -5.31
CA THR A 213 0.41 -12.71 -4.28
C THR A 213 -0.32 -12.83 -2.95
N VAL A 214 0.39 -13.24 -1.90
CA VAL A 214 -0.18 -13.51 -0.57
C VAL A 214 0.14 -12.37 0.39
N HIS A 215 -0.87 -11.61 0.79
CA HIS A 215 -0.73 -10.69 1.91
C HIS A 215 -0.96 -11.44 3.23
N GLY A 216 0.10 -11.61 4.03
CA GLY A 216 0.09 -12.28 5.34
C GLY A 216 -0.72 -11.57 6.44
N ARG A 217 -1.67 -10.71 6.10
CA ARG A 217 -2.56 -10.00 7.03
C ARG A 217 -4.01 -10.32 6.69
N THR A 218 -4.83 -10.63 7.70
CA THR A 218 -6.28 -10.88 7.49
C THR A 218 -7.02 -9.60 7.09
N ARG A 219 -8.29 -9.70 6.68
CA ARG A 219 -9.10 -8.54 6.27
C ARG A 219 -9.18 -7.44 7.33
N GLU A 220 -9.28 -7.81 8.60
CA GLU A 220 -9.45 -6.83 9.69
C GLU A 220 -8.13 -6.22 10.18
N MET A 221 -6.99 -6.77 9.73
CA MET A 221 -5.66 -6.18 9.90
C MET A 221 -5.46 -5.03 8.90
N LYS A 222 -6.07 -3.88 9.22
CA LYS A 222 -6.07 -2.63 8.42
C LYS A 222 -6.01 -1.38 9.31
N GLY A 223 -5.55 -0.27 8.75
CA GLY A 223 -5.37 0.99 9.49
C GLY A 223 -4.50 0.78 10.73
N HIS A 224 -4.86 1.39 11.87
CA HIS A 224 -4.12 1.21 13.12
C HIS A 224 -4.15 -0.23 13.68
N LYS A 225 -5.02 -1.12 13.17
CA LYS A 225 -5.02 -2.56 13.49
C LYS A 225 -4.14 -3.39 12.54
N THR A 226 -3.26 -2.77 11.74
CA THR A 226 -2.54 -3.48 10.68
C THR A 226 -1.63 -4.61 11.17
N GLY A 227 -1.02 -4.51 12.36
CA GLY A 227 -0.10 -5.52 12.90
C GLY A 227 1.05 -5.89 11.95
N LEU A 228 1.73 -7.00 12.23
CA LEU A 228 2.72 -7.59 11.32
C LEU A 228 2.02 -8.51 10.31
N ALA A 229 2.62 -8.69 9.13
CA ALA A 229 2.25 -9.78 8.23
C ALA A 229 2.87 -11.09 8.69
N ASP A 230 2.08 -12.16 8.70
CA ASP A 230 2.46 -13.53 9.03
C ASP A 230 3.21 -14.15 7.84
N TRP A 231 4.54 -14.16 7.91
CA TRP A 231 5.39 -14.80 6.91
C TRP A 231 5.34 -16.33 6.97
N ALA A 232 4.95 -16.95 8.09
CA ALA A 232 4.83 -18.40 8.20
C ALA A 232 3.63 -18.93 7.40
N LYS A 233 2.50 -18.21 7.41
CA LYS A 233 1.36 -18.49 6.51
C LYS A 233 1.72 -18.28 5.04
N ILE A 234 2.53 -17.27 4.71
CA ILE A 234 3.02 -17.06 3.34
C ILE A 234 3.90 -18.24 2.89
N LYS A 235 4.87 -18.66 3.73
CA LYS A 235 5.71 -19.84 3.50
C LYS A 235 4.90 -21.10 3.23
N ALA A 236 3.93 -21.39 4.11
CA ALA A 236 3.07 -22.56 3.96
C ALA A 236 2.20 -22.52 2.69
N VAL A 237 1.80 -21.34 2.19
CA VAL A 237 1.14 -21.22 0.87
C VAL A 237 2.14 -21.49 -0.26
N LYS A 238 3.36 -20.95 -0.21
CA LYS A 238 4.42 -21.22 -1.21
C LYS A 238 4.78 -22.71 -1.29
N GLU A 239 4.76 -23.41 -0.18
CA GLU A 239 5.01 -24.86 -0.10
C GLU A 239 3.81 -25.71 -0.57
N ALA A 240 2.61 -25.12 -0.67
CA ALA A 240 1.37 -25.83 -0.97
C ALA A 240 0.83 -25.61 -2.39
N LEU A 241 1.43 -24.73 -3.19
CA LEU A 241 1.04 -24.43 -4.58
C LEU A 241 2.11 -24.85 -5.59
N SER A 242 1.69 -25.13 -6.82
CA SER A 242 2.54 -25.40 -7.98
C SER A 242 2.88 -24.16 -8.81
N VAL A 243 2.16 -23.05 -8.61
CA VAL A 243 2.41 -21.75 -9.25
C VAL A 243 3.37 -20.85 -8.44
N PRO A 244 4.01 -19.84 -9.07
CA PRO A 244 4.80 -18.84 -8.36
C PRO A 244 3.96 -18.03 -7.36
N VAL A 245 4.60 -17.67 -6.24
CA VAL A 245 4.01 -16.98 -5.10
C VAL A 245 4.87 -15.79 -4.70
N PHE A 246 4.27 -14.60 -4.67
CA PHE A 246 4.90 -13.40 -4.11
C PHE A 246 4.45 -13.14 -2.66
N ALA A 247 5.41 -12.89 -1.78
CA ALA A 247 5.16 -12.49 -0.40
C ALA A 247 4.76 -11.00 -0.33
N ASN A 248 3.75 -10.63 0.46
CA ASN A 248 3.39 -9.22 0.65
C ASN A 248 3.19 -8.86 2.12
N GLY A 249 3.97 -7.87 2.59
CA GLY A 249 3.89 -7.30 3.93
C GLY A 249 5.25 -7.28 4.66
N ASN A 250 5.40 -6.29 5.55
CA ASN A 250 6.62 -6.01 6.34
C ASN A 250 7.86 -5.58 5.53
N MET A 251 7.67 -5.08 4.30
CA MET A 251 8.73 -4.47 3.51
C MET A 251 8.86 -2.98 3.90
N LEU A 252 9.91 -2.61 4.65
CA LEU A 252 10.14 -1.26 5.19
C LEU A 252 11.58 -0.76 4.99
N PHE A 253 12.58 -1.64 5.08
CA PHE A 253 14.01 -1.41 4.84
C PHE A 253 14.51 -2.19 3.61
N PRO A 254 15.60 -1.73 2.94
CA PRO A 254 16.17 -2.41 1.77
C PRO A 254 16.62 -3.85 2.00
N GLN A 255 16.81 -4.28 3.25
CA GLN A 255 17.17 -5.68 3.57
C GLN A 255 15.94 -6.60 3.76
N ASP A 256 14.76 -6.06 4.06
CA ASP A 256 13.58 -6.87 4.39
C ASP A 256 13.17 -7.82 3.24
N TRP A 257 13.42 -7.44 1.98
CA TRP A 257 13.08 -8.29 0.84
C TRP A 257 13.94 -9.54 0.75
N ARG A 258 15.23 -9.43 1.05
CA ARG A 258 16.17 -10.56 1.05
C ARG A 258 15.85 -11.52 2.19
N ASP A 259 15.63 -10.97 3.39
CA ASP A 259 15.29 -11.74 4.59
C ASP A 259 13.93 -12.46 4.43
N CYS A 260 12.95 -11.81 3.78
CA CYS A 260 11.64 -12.41 3.50
C CYS A 260 11.69 -13.53 2.46
N ILE A 261 12.49 -13.39 1.39
CA ILE A 261 12.71 -14.50 0.43
C ILE A 261 13.41 -15.67 1.12
N ALA A 262 14.48 -15.39 1.89
CA ALA A 262 15.21 -16.42 2.63
C ALA A 262 14.33 -17.19 3.63
N PHE A 263 13.43 -16.51 4.33
CA PHE A 263 12.49 -17.14 5.26
C PHE A 263 11.37 -17.90 4.54
N THR A 264 10.71 -17.27 3.57
CA THR A 264 9.47 -17.81 2.97
C THR A 264 9.69 -18.78 1.82
N GLY A 265 10.83 -18.72 1.13
CA GLY A 265 11.05 -19.40 -0.15
C GLY A 265 10.20 -18.86 -1.31
N CYS A 266 9.53 -17.71 -1.15
CA CYS A 266 8.74 -17.09 -2.21
C CYS A 266 9.61 -16.62 -3.38
N ASP A 267 9.04 -16.63 -4.58
CA ASP A 267 9.76 -16.30 -5.82
C ASP A 267 10.11 -14.79 -5.90
N GLY A 268 9.39 -13.97 -5.13
CA GLY A 268 9.64 -12.54 -4.97
C GLY A 268 8.83 -11.93 -3.84
N VAL A 269 9.05 -10.64 -3.57
CA VAL A 269 8.27 -9.85 -2.63
C VAL A 269 7.60 -8.66 -3.30
N MET A 270 6.40 -8.35 -2.84
CA MET A 270 5.67 -7.17 -3.22
C MET A 270 5.69 -6.14 -2.08
N SER A 271 6.22 -4.95 -2.33
CA SER A 271 6.12 -3.81 -1.40
C SER A 271 4.97 -2.88 -1.78
N ALA A 272 4.35 -2.28 -0.76
CA ALA A 272 3.22 -1.36 -0.90
C ALA A 272 3.52 -0.06 -0.13
N GLU A 273 2.94 0.11 1.06
CA GLU A 273 3.11 1.32 1.88
C GLU A 273 4.58 1.67 2.15
N GLY A 274 5.46 0.68 2.37
CA GLY A 274 6.90 0.94 2.53
C GLY A 274 7.55 1.61 1.32
N ASN A 275 7.27 1.10 0.11
CA ASN A 275 7.74 1.73 -1.14
C ASN A 275 7.19 3.16 -1.30
N LEU A 276 5.96 3.45 -0.86
CA LEU A 276 5.40 4.82 -0.93
C LEU A 276 6.12 5.87 -0.05
N TYR A 277 6.82 5.44 1.01
CA TYR A 277 7.65 6.33 1.85
C TYR A 277 9.14 6.24 1.52
N ASN A 278 9.57 5.16 0.88
CA ASN A 278 10.91 4.96 0.37
C ASN A 278 10.84 4.29 -1.02
N PRO A 279 10.72 5.03 -2.14
CA PRO A 279 10.70 4.44 -3.47
C PRO A 279 11.97 3.64 -3.79
N THR A 280 13.10 3.96 -3.14
CA THR A 280 14.38 3.27 -3.32
C THR A 280 14.57 2.03 -2.45
N LEU A 281 13.49 1.51 -1.86
CA LEU A 281 13.45 0.26 -1.08
C LEU A 281 14.02 -0.96 -1.84
N PHE A 282 13.99 -0.93 -3.17
CA PHE A 282 14.50 -1.99 -4.05
C PHE A 282 15.84 -1.66 -4.70
N HIS A 283 16.43 -0.50 -4.42
CA HIS A 283 17.73 -0.09 -4.92
C HIS A 283 18.83 -0.84 -4.16
N ASP A 284 19.88 -1.26 -4.87
CA ASP A 284 21.01 -1.98 -4.27
C ASP A 284 21.98 -0.99 -3.62
N LEU A 285 21.58 -0.54 -2.43
CA LEU A 285 22.29 0.37 -1.52
C LEU A 285 23.34 -0.35 -0.67
N GLU A 286 24.33 0.40 -0.20
CA GLU A 286 25.29 -0.03 0.84
C GLU A 286 24.56 -0.41 2.14
N PRO A 287 24.87 -1.57 2.77
CA PRO A 287 24.13 -2.05 3.94
C PRO A 287 24.35 -1.25 5.23
N ASP A 288 25.44 -0.48 5.39
CA ASP A 288 25.66 0.41 6.56
C ASP A 288 24.82 1.69 6.49
N LEU A 289 23.49 1.56 6.62
CA LEU A 289 22.59 2.70 6.75
C LEU A 289 22.78 3.45 8.08
N ALA A 290 23.46 2.87 9.07
CA ALA A 290 23.86 3.58 10.29
C ALA A 290 24.93 4.67 10.01
N SER A 291 25.71 4.54 8.92
CA SER A 291 26.64 5.58 8.46
C SER A 291 25.98 6.92 8.13
N LEU A 292 24.69 6.94 7.78
CA LEU A 292 23.92 8.14 7.45
C LEU A 292 23.91 9.16 8.60
N ALA A 293 23.96 8.66 9.85
CA ALA A 293 23.98 9.46 11.07
C ALA A 293 25.39 9.88 11.52
N VAL A 294 26.44 9.60 10.73
CA VAL A 294 27.82 9.97 11.07
C VAL A 294 28.26 11.18 10.25
N GLN A 295 28.43 12.34 10.91
CA GLN A 295 28.89 13.56 10.27
C GLN A 295 30.30 13.37 9.69
N GLY A 296 30.53 13.85 8.46
CA GLY A 296 31.85 13.83 7.81
C GLY A 296 32.27 12.49 7.21
N LYS A 297 31.44 11.42 7.25
CA LYS A 297 31.58 10.28 6.33
C LYS A 297 31.26 10.75 4.90
N ASP A 298 31.79 10.05 3.90
CA ASP A 298 31.25 10.15 2.54
C ASP A 298 29.86 9.49 2.50
N HIS A 299 28.89 10.19 1.94
CA HIS A 299 27.51 9.73 1.75
C HIS A 299 27.12 9.62 0.27
N SER A 300 28.09 9.68 -0.66
CA SER A 300 27.87 9.54 -2.11
C SER A 300 27.06 8.29 -2.50
N ALA A 301 27.35 7.15 -1.85
CA ALA A 301 26.62 5.89 -2.00
C ALA A 301 25.13 5.94 -1.60
N PHE A 302 24.72 7.00 -0.88
CA PHE A 302 23.36 7.21 -0.38
C PHE A 302 22.64 8.39 -1.04
N ASP A 303 23.19 8.98 -2.11
CA ASP A 303 22.54 10.11 -2.79
C ASP A 303 21.14 9.74 -3.33
N ALA A 304 20.96 8.48 -3.74
CA ALA A 304 19.67 7.90 -4.09
C ALA A 304 18.61 7.99 -2.97
N LEU A 305 19.01 8.01 -1.68
CA LEU A 305 18.09 8.15 -0.56
C LEU A 305 17.67 9.61 -0.29
N ARG A 306 18.24 10.63 -0.95
CA ARG A 306 17.92 12.04 -0.64
C ARG A 306 16.49 12.39 -1.02
N ILE A 307 15.73 12.91 -0.04
CA ILE A 307 14.32 13.34 -0.22
C ILE A 307 14.18 14.33 -1.37
N ALA A 308 15.08 15.32 -1.46
CA ALA A 308 15.01 16.36 -2.48
C ALA A 308 15.20 15.80 -3.89
N ARG A 309 16.21 14.94 -4.12
CA ARG A 309 16.45 14.26 -5.39
C ARG A 309 15.23 13.47 -5.83
N ILE A 310 14.69 12.65 -4.93
CA ILE A 310 13.54 11.77 -5.20
C ILE A 310 12.25 12.57 -5.46
N ALA A 311 12.05 13.67 -4.74
CA ALA A 311 10.92 14.56 -4.95
C ALA A 311 11.03 15.31 -6.28
N HIS A 312 12.22 15.79 -6.66
CA HIS A 312 12.46 16.39 -7.98
C HIS A 312 12.21 15.38 -9.09
N GLU A 313 12.84 14.19 -9.03
CA GLU A 313 12.78 13.18 -10.09
C GLU A 313 11.35 12.64 -10.31
N TYR A 314 10.54 12.49 -9.26
CA TYR A 314 9.12 12.16 -9.41
C TYR A 314 8.37 13.26 -10.18
N LEU A 315 8.58 14.53 -9.84
CA LEU A 315 7.94 15.65 -10.53
C LEU A 315 8.42 15.78 -11.98
N ASP A 316 9.69 15.44 -12.27
CA ASP A 316 10.25 15.42 -13.63
C ASP A 316 9.58 14.34 -14.49
N ILE A 317 9.31 13.17 -13.92
CA ILE A 317 8.52 12.11 -14.56
C ILE A 317 7.08 12.57 -14.80
N VAL A 318 6.43 13.21 -13.82
CA VAL A 318 5.07 13.75 -13.94
C VAL A 318 4.98 14.86 -15.01
N ALA A 319 6.02 15.68 -15.16
CA ALA A 319 6.13 16.70 -16.19
C ALA A 319 6.39 16.12 -17.59
N GLY A 320 7.25 15.09 -17.69
CA GLY A 320 7.64 14.47 -18.96
C GLY A 320 6.60 13.54 -19.58
N LEU A 321 5.69 12.97 -18.78
CA LEU A 321 4.57 12.16 -19.27
C LEU A 321 3.50 13.02 -19.93
N ARG A 322 2.88 12.56 -21.02
CA ARG A 322 1.64 13.17 -21.53
C ARG A 322 0.44 12.73 -20.69
N THR A 323 0.48 11.49 -20.17
CA THR A 323 -0.55 10.90 -19.32
C THR A 323 -0.71 11.70 -18.03
N PRO A 324 -1.89 12.33 -17.78
CA PRO A 324 -2.08 13.16 -16.60
C PRO A 324 -1.92 12.35 -15.30
N THR A 325 -1.16 12.89 -14.35
CA THR A 325 -1.05 12.35 -13.00
C THR A 325 -2.08 13.06 -12.11
N ALA A 326 -3.03 12.30 -11.56
CA ALA A 326 -4.09 12.86 -10.73
C ALA A 326 -3.54 13.62 -9.51
N SER A 327 -4.13 14.78 -9.20
CA SER A 327 -3.76 15.63 -8.06
C SER A 327 -3.81 14.90 -6.71
N SER A 328 -4.66 13.86 -6.58
CA SER A 328 -4.72 12.99 -5.40
C SER A 328 -3.45 12.16 -5.22
N ALA A 329 -2.95 11.58 -6.31
CA ALA A 329 -1.70 10.83 -6.35
C ALA A 329 -0.52 11.74 -6.06
N LEU A 330 -0.31 12.78 -6.88
CA LEU A 330 0.85 13.68 -6.81
C LEU A 330 1.00 14.29 -5.40
N LYS A 331 -0.08 14.89 -4.86
CA LYS A 331 -0.11 15.40 -3.47
C LYS A 331 0.17 14.29 -2.46
N GLY A 332 -0.41 13.11 -2.68
CA GLY A 332 -0.23 11.92 -1.86
C GLY A 332 1.22 11.45 -1.79
N HIS A 333 1.96 11.46 -2.90
CA HIS A 333 3.36 11.03 -2.98
C HIS A 333 4.31 12.04 -2.34
N MET A 334 4.15 13.33 -2.65
CA MET A 334 4.94 14.40 -2.03
C MET A 334 4.83 14.36 -0.49
N PHE A 335 3.61 14.21 0.06
CA PHE A 335 3.42 14.10 1.51
C PHE A 335 4.05 12.86 2.17
N LYS A 336 4.47 11.85 1.40
CA LYS A 336 5.13 10.64 1.92
C LYS A 336 6.65 10.72 1.75
N ILE A 337 7.14 11.04 0.55
CA ILE A 337 8.56 11.28 0.28
C ILE A 337 9.11 12.32 1.25
N THR A 338 8.44 13.46 1.40
CA THR A 338 8.91 14.55 2.27
C THR A 338 8.45 14.41 3.73
N ARG A 339 7.87 13.27 4.13
CA ARG A 339 7.32 13.09 5.49
C ARG A 339 8.36 13.37 6.59
N PRO A 340 9.62 12.87 6.54
CA PRO A 340 10.60 13.12 7.59
C PRO A 340 10.88 14.62 7.75
N ALA A 341 11.26 15.29 6.67
CA ALA A 341 11.52 16.71 6.62
C ALA A 341 10.34 17.57 7.13
N LEU A 342 9.10 17.20 6.78
CA LEU A 342 7.87 17.88 7.23
C LEU A 342 7.53 17.70 8.72
N THR A 343 8.29 16.89 9.47
CA THR A 343 8.17 16.83 10.95
C THR A 343 9.09 17.82 11.66
N ILE A 344 10.13 18.31 10.97
CA ILE A 344 10.98 19.41 11.43
C ILE A 344 10.41 20.72 10.87
N HIS A 345 10.29 20.82 9.53
CA HIS A 345 9.77 21.97 8.79
C HIS A 345 8.24 21.96 8.72
N THR A 346 7.61 22.02 9.89
CA THR A 346 6.16 21.90 10.05
C THR A 346 5.36 23.03 9.40
N ASP A 347 5.98 24.19 9.17
CA ASP A 347 5.43 25.34 8.45
C ASP A 347 5.31 25.12 6.93
N LEU A 348 6.12 24.24 6.34
CA LEU A 348 6.00 23.85 4.93
C LEU A 348 4.84 22.87 4.69
N ARG A 349 4.31 22.23 5.74
CA ARG A 349 3.17 21.30 5.67
C ARG A 349 1.89 21.96 5.10
N PRO A 350 1.44 23.15 5.55
CA PRO A 350 0.33 23.87 4.92
C PRO A 350 0.66 24.43 3.52
N VAL A 351 1.93 24.64 3.16
CA VAL A 351 2.33 25.03 1.80
C VAL A 351 2.03 23.89 0.83
N LEU A 352 2.57 22.69 1.07
CA LEU A 352 2.27 21.48 0.29
C LEU A 352 0.77 21.10 0.33
N GLY A 353 0.09 21.40 1.45
CA GLY A 353 -1.35 21.21 1.58
C GLY A 353 -2.15 22.07 0.59
N LYS A 354 -1.72 23.31 0.34
CA LYS A 354 -2.35 24.24 -0.61
C LYS A 354 -1.99 23.94 -2.06
N ALA A 355 -0.74 23.53 -2.31
CA ALA A 355 -0.13 23.32 -3.63
C ALA A 355 -1.05 22.61 -4.65
N ARG A 356 -0.96 23.00 -5.92
CA ARG A 356 -1.77 22.50 -7.04
C ARG A 356 -0.92 22.02 -8.20
N SER A 357 -1.50 21.09 -8.94
CA SER A 357 -1.05 20.70 -10.27
C SER A 357 -2.10 21.13 -11.29
N ASP A 358 -1.64 21.59 -12.44
CA ASP A 358 -2.51 21.87 -13.58
C ASP A 358 -2.60 20.59 -14.43
N GLU A 359 -3.73 19.89 -14.33
CA GLU A 359 -3.97 18.64 -15.05
C GLU A 359 -4.26 18.85 -16.55
N GLU A 360 -4.49 20.08 -17.00
CA GLU A 360 -4.64 20.43 -18.43
C GLU A 360 -3.30 20.90 -19.05
N ALA A 361 -2.32 21.30 -18.24
CA ALA A 361 -0.99 21.70 -18.69
C ALA A 361 -0.06 20.50 -19.02
N GLU A 362 0.92 20.76 -19.90
CA GLU A 362 2.02 19.86 -20.25
C GLU A 362 3.37 20.35 -19.67
N GLY A 363 4.33 19.45 -19.52
CA GLY A 363 5.67 19.79 -19.05
C GLY A 363 5.71 20.34 -17.62
N GLU A 364 6.71 21.17 -17.34
CA GLU A 364 6.94 21.74 -16.00
C GLU A 364 5.78 22.64 -15.51
N ALA A 365 4.99 23.21 -16.42
CA ALA A 365 3.82 24.02 -16.09
C ALA A 365 2.80 23.26 -15.21
N ARG A 366 2.71 21.93 -15.37
CA ARG A 366 1.88 21.02 -14.57
C ARG A 366 2.25 21.00 -13.08
N VAL A 367 3.50 21.27 -12.72
CA VAL A 367 4.06 20.96 -11.38
C VAL A 367 4.68 22.15 -10.64
N VAL A 368 4.61 23.37 -11.18
CA VAL A 368 5.29 24.58 -10.66
C VAL A 368 5.14 24.82 -9.15
N GLU A 369 3.93 24.71 -8.59
CA GLU A 369 3.72 24.93 -7.15
C GLU A 369 4.40 23.85 -6.29
N TYR A 370 4.44 22.61 -6.78
CA TYR A 370 5.18 21.53 -6.12
C TYR A 370 6.69 21.71 -6.28
N ARG A 371 7.16 22.15 -7.45
CA ARG A 371 8.58 22.44 -7.70
C ARG A 371 9.12 23.51 -6.75
N ALA A 372 8.39 24.61 -6.59
CA ALA A 372 8.73 25.68 -5.66
C ALA A 372 8.78 25.18 -4.20
N PHE A 373 7.86 24.30 -3.80
CA PHE A 373 7.90 23.66 -2.49
C PHE A 373 9.13 22.76 -2.31
N VAL A 374 9.50 21.93 -3.31
CA VAL A 374 10.68 21.06 -3.19
C VAL A 374 11.98 21.86 -3.14
N HIS A 375 12.11 22.97 -3.89
CA HIS A 375 13.30 23.84 -3.82
C HIS A 375 13.49 24.49 -2.44
N GLU A 376 12.44 25.05 -1.82
CA GLU A 376 12.56 25.60 -0.45
C GLU A 376 12.81 24.49 0.58
N LEU A 377 12.23 23.30 0.40
CA LEU A 377 12.53 22.15 1.25
C LEU A 377 14.01 21.73 1.11
N GLU A 378 14.51 21.58 -0.12
CA GLU A 378 15.90 21.22 -0.40
C GLU A 378 16.87 22.22 0.23
N ARG A 379 16.59 23.53 0.09
CA ARG A 379 17.41 24.60 0.68
C ARG A 379 17.56 24.41 2.19
N ARG A 380 16.46 24.14 2.91
CA ARG A 380 16.49 23.87 4.35
C ARG A 380 17.15 22.56 4.72
N LEU A 381 16.98 21.51 3.91
CA LEU A 381 17.66 20.23 4.16
C LEU A 381 19.19 20.37 4.02
N LYS A 382 19.67 21.22 3.11
CA LYS A 382 21.10 21.59 3.00
C LYS A 382 21.56 22.43 4.20
N ASP A 383 20.75 23.39 4.65
CA ASP A 383 21.03 24.15 5.89
C ASP A 383 21.15 23.21 7.11
N ASP A 384 20.32 22.15 7.18
CA ASP A 384 20.28 21.21 8.30
C ASP A 384 21.42 20.19 8.26
N GLU A 385 21.78 19.65 7.09
CA GLU A 385 22.90 18.71 6.91
C GLU A 385 24.25 19.31 7.30
N ALA A 386 24.38 20.64 7.29
CA ALA A 386 25.55 21.37 7.77
C ALA A 386 25.68 21.41 9.31
N LYS A 387 24.63 21.09 10.08
CA LYS A 387 24.59 21.24 11.54
C LYS A 387 24.81 19.90 12.24
N ALA A 388 25.82 19.84 13.12
CA ALA A 388 26.14 18.63 13.89
C ALA A 388 24.94 18.10 14.71
N GLU A 389 24.07 19.00 15.20
CA GLU A 389 22.92 18.66 16.05
C GLU A 389 21.86 17.76 15.37
N TYR A 390 21.80 17.70 14.03
CA TYR A 390 20.86 16.84 13.31
C TYR A 390 21.45 15.49 12.88
N TYR A 391 22.68 15.18 13.27
CA TYR A 391 23.23 13.82 13.18
C TYR A 391 22.84 12.95 14.39
N GLU A 392 22.42 13.58 15.49
CA GLU A 392 21.81 12.90 16.64
C GLU A 392 20.28 13.04 16.63
N ARG A 393 19.58 12.06 17.23
CA ARG A 393 18.11 12.10 17.32
C ARG A 393 17.63 13.11 18.36
N GLN A 394 17.34 14.31 17.88
CA GLN A 394 16.68 15.41 18.59
C GLN A 394 15.60 14.99 19.61
N GLN A 395 15.57 15.69 20.76
CA GLN A 395 14.59 15.45 21.81
C GLN A 395 13.17 15.81 21.36
N GLY A 396 12.17 15.10 21.87
CA GLY A 396 10.76 15.30 21.48
C GLY A 396 10.35 14.75 20.10
N VAL A 397 11.30 14.36 19.23
CA VAL A 397 10.99 13.58 18.01
C VAL A 397 10.48 12.19 18.46
N PRO A 398 9.20 11.82 18.19
CA PRO A 398 8.61 10.65 18.85
C PRO A 398 9.31 9.33 18.52
N ARG A 399 9.21 8.31 19.38
CA ARG A 399 9.87 7.01 19.13
C ARG A 399 9.29 6.19 17.95
N TYR A 400 8.13 6.52 17.40
CA TYR A 400 7.51 5.78 16.28
C TYR A 400 8.08 6.09 14.88
N TYR A 401 9.30 6.65 14.83
CA TYR A 401 10.14 6.76 13.63
C TYR A 401 11.33 5.78 13.70
N VAL A 402 11.61 5.22 14.88
CA VAL A 402 12.59 4.17 15.14
C VAL A 402 11.94 2.81 14.90
N THR A 403 12.70 1.80 14.45
CA THR A 403 12.27 0.40 14.43
C THR A 403 11.68 0.00 15.80
N PRO A 404 10.38 -0.35 15.90
CA PRO A 404 9.76 -0.69 17.17
C PRO A 404 10.44 -1.89 17.84
N ALA A 405 10.56 -1.94 19.16
CA ALA A 405 11.29 -3.01 19.86
C ALA A 405 10.81 -4.45 19.50
N HIS A 406 9.52 -4.65 19.27
CA HIS A 406 8.94 -5.92 18.81
C HIS A 406 9.20 -6.25 17.31
N LEU A 407 10.01 -5.43 16.65
CA LEU A 407 10.58 -5.58 15.30
C LEU A 407 12.13 -5.49 15.35
N GLN A 408 12.75 -5.45 16.54
CA GLN A 408 14.21 -5.43 16.71
C GLN A 408 14.81 -6.81 17.03
N ASP A 409 13.99 -7.86 17.20
CA ASP A 409 14.52 -9.20 17.48
C ASP A 409 15.42 -9.71 16.34
N ALA A 410 16.68 -9.95 16.68
CA ALA A 410 17.72 -10.62 15.89
C ALA A 410 18.16 -10.00 14.54
N HIS A 411 18.02 -8.68 14.32
CA HIS A 411 18.50 -8.02 13.08
C HIS A 411 19.62 -6.99 13.25
N ASP A 412 20.48 -6.90 12.23
CA ASP A 412 21.67 -6.05 12.20
C ASP A 412 21.33 -4.55 12.11
N ARG A 413 21.97 -3.76 13.00
CA ARG A 413 21.82 -2.30 13.12
C ARG A 413 22.42 -1.53 11.95
N THR A 414 23.32 -2.12 11.16
CA THR A 414 23.75 -1.55 9.87
C THR A 414 22.53 -1.34 8.96
N THR A 415 21.76 -2.42 8.74
CA THR A 415 20.61 -2.46 7.82
C THR A 415 19.35 -1.81 8.37
N ARG A 416 19.23 -1.69 9.70
CA ARG A 416 18.03 -1.20 10.41
C ARG A 416 18.43 -0.24 11.55
N PRO A 417 19.00 0.93 11.22
CA PRO A 417 19.52 1.88 12.20
C PRO A 417 18.41 2.49 13.06
N GLU A 418 18.78 2.97 14.25
CA GLU A 418 17.82 3.61 15.16
C GLU A 418 17.49 5.06 14.78
N TYR A 419 18.36 5.69 14.00
CA TYR A 419 18.17 7.04 13.48
C TYR A 419 18.61 7.10 12.03
N ILE A 420 17.84 7.84 11.24
CA ILE A 420 18.16 8.27 9.88
C ILE A 420 17.88 9.77 9.87
N PRO A 421 18.79 10.63 9.39
CA PRO A 421 18.54 12.07 9.29
C PRO A 421 17.33 12.41 8.42
N HIS A 422 16.69 13.55 8.69
CA HIS A 422 15.42 13.94 8.05
C HIS A 422 15.54 14.45 6.62
N TRP A 423 16.75 14.48 6.04
CA TRP A 423 16.99 14.71 4.61
C TRP A 423 17.01 13.44 3.75
N TYR A 424 17.06 12.26 4.37
CA TYR A 424 16.97 10.96 3.70
C TYR A 424 15.56 10.35 3.80
N LEU A 425 15.21 9.50 2.83
CA LEU A 425 14.00 8.67 2.85
C LEU A 425 14.02 7.72 4.06
N GLN A 426 12.84 7.43 4.63
CA GLN A 426 12.72 6.67 5.88
C GLN A 426 11.61 5.61 5.80
N PRO A 427 11.76 4.49 6.54
CA PRO A 427 10.66 3.54 6.76
C PRO A 427 9.48 4.24 7.45
N TYR A 428 8.25 3.78 7.15
CA TYR A 428 7.06 4.26 7.84
C TYR A 428 6.47 3.19 8.76
N PHE A 429 6.68 3.36 10.06
CA PHE A 429 5.95 2.64 11.10
C PHE A 429 4.65 3.40 11.40
N ARG A 430 3.51 2.71 11.28
CA ARG A 430 2.21 3.31 11.58
C ARG A 430 2.05 3.51 13.10
N PRO A 431 1.77 4.73 13.59
CA PRO A 431 1.55 4.95 15.01
C PRO A 431 0.34 4.16 15.55
N PRO A 432 0.40 3.63 16.79
CA PRO A 432 -0.75 3.03 17.45
C PRO A 432 -1.86 4.07 17.66
N LEU A 433 -3.11 3.60 17.79
CA LEU A 433 -4.31 4.44 17.98
C LEU A 433 -4.16 5.41 19.16
N ASN A 434 -3.66 4.89 20.27
CA ASN A 434 -3.33 5.65 21.47
C ASN A 434 -1.82 5.50 21.70
N PRO A 435 -0.97 6.44 21.22
CA PRO A 435 0.45 6.42 21.56
C PRO A 435 0.61 6.60 23.08
N PRO A 436 1.54 5.87 23.73
CA PRO A 436 1.92 6.18 25.10
C PRO A 436 2.35 7.64 25.18
N LYS A 437 1.83 8.40 26.15
CA LYS A 437 2.42 9.69 26.49
C LYS A 437 3.85 9.42 26.95
N GLU A 438 4.83 10.01 26.29
CA GLU A 438 6.22 9.91 26.75
C GLU A 438 6.27 10.49 28.17
N LYS A 439 6.77 9.69 29.14
CA LYS A 439 6.97 10.17 30.51
C LYS A 439 8.12 11.16 30.47
N GLY A 440 7.79 12.45 30.50
CA GLY A 440 8.80 13.50 30.64
C GLY A 440 9.55 13.31 31.96
N GLU A 441 10.88 13.29 31.90
CA GLU A 441 11.75 13.26 33.08
C GLU A 441 11.74 14.65 33.74
N GLN A 442 10.66 14.95 34.46
CA GLN A 442 10.65 16.04 35.43
C GLN A 442 11.02 15.50 36.79
N SER A 443 12.32 15.54 37.09
CA SER A 443 12.81 15.50 38.46
C SER A 443 12.34 16.74 39.21
N LYS A 444 11.79 16.55 40.42
CA LYS A 444 11.82 17.52 41.51
C LYS A 444 11.42 16.87 42.83
N GLU A 445 12.30 17.00 43.82
CA GLU A 445 12.03 16.73 45.23
C GLU A 445 11.51 18.00 45.91
N GLY A 446 10.71 17.85 46.97
CA GLY A 446 10.17 18.96 47.78
C GLY A 446 8.97 19.69 47.15
N ASP A 447 7.96 20.14 47.92
CA ASP A 447 7.71 20.00 49.37
C ASP A 447 6.18 19.98 49.64
N ALA A 448 5.76 19.67 50.86
CA ALA A 448 4.37 19.40 51.26
C ALA A 448 3.52 20.70 51.44
N THR A 449 2.17 20.68 51.43
CA THR A 449 1.33 20.06 52.48
C THR A 449 -0.19 20.15 52.20
N SER A 450 -0.95 19.13 52.66
CA SER A 450 -2.39 19.16 53.02
C SER A 450 -3.44 19.31 51.88
N LYS A 451 -4.68 18.76 51.93
CA LYS A 451 -5.49 18.21 53.05
C LYS A 451 -6.32 16.97 52.64
N GLN A 452 -6.44 16.04 53.61
CA GLN A 452 -7.60 15.21 54.01
C GLN A 452 -8.56 14.60 52.94
N GLU A 453 -8.66 13.27 53.00
CA GLU A 453 -9.78 12.45 52.52
C GLU A 453 -11.05 12.63 53.38
N PRO A 454 -12.20 12.12 52.91
CA PRO A 454 -12.96 11.21 53.79
C PRO A 454 -13.37 9.88 53.12
N VAL A 455 -13.54 8.85 53.96
CA VAL A 455 -13.92 7.47 53.58
C VAL A 455 -15.46 7.30 53.59
N ALA A 456 -15.96 6.33 52.85
CA ALA A 456 -17.38 6.05 52.64
C ALA A 456 -18.11 5.38 53.82
N SER A 457 -19.44 5.52 53.86
CA SER A 457 -20.35 4.44 54.27
C SER A 457 -21.77 4.61 53.70
N SER A 458 -22.53 3.51 53.72
CA SER A 458 -23.88 3.31 53.18
C SER A 458 -25.01 3.74 54.13
N THR A 459 -26.22 3.98 53.59
CA THR A 459 -27.48 3.31 54.02
C THR A 459 -28.62 3.55 53.03
N GLU A 460 -29.78 2.90 53.24
CA GLU A 460 -30.85 2.71 52.25
C GLU A 460 -32.14 3.51 52.52
N ALA A 461 -33.01 3.52 51.49
CA ALA A 461 -34.48 3.33 51.54
C ALA A 461 -35.47 4.53 51.58
N ALA A 462 -36.58 4.27 50.85
CA ALA A 462 -37.97 4.70 51.04
C ALA A 462 -38.49 6.04 50.47
N ALA A 463 -39.38 5.89 49.46
CA ALA A 463 -40.55 6.74 49.10
C ALA A 463 -40.31 8.22 48.67
N ASP A 464 -41.20 8.90 47.94
CA ASP A 464 -42.50 8.52 47.36
C ASP A 464 -42.73 9.25 46.00
N ALA A 465 -43.82 8.94 45.28
CA ALA A 465 -44.26 9.66 44.07
C ALA A 465 -45.43 10.61 44.36
N PRO A 466 -45.63 11.69 43.57
CA PRO A 466 -46.68 11.61 42.54
C PRO A 466 -46.37 12.40 41.24
N SER A 467 -47.40 12.65 40.42
CA SER A 467 -47.36 12.77 38.95
C SER A 467 -47.63 14.15 38.31
N ALA A 468 -46.96 14.40 37.16
CA ALA A 468 -47.47 15.11 35.95
C ALA A 468 -47.81 16.64 36.07
N PRO A 469 -48.14 17.39 34.97
CA PRO A 469 -48.28 17.01 33.55
C PRO A 469 -47.63 17.94 32.46
N HIS A 470 -47.69 17.45 31.21
CA HIS A 470 -47.62 18.08 29.87
C HIS A 470 -47.27 19.56 29.61
N ALA A 471 -46.29 19.78 28.70
CA ALA A 471 -46.29 20.75 27.56
C ALA A 471 -45.10 20.48 26.59
N SER A 472 -45.01 20.95 25.33
CA SER A 472 -45.98 20.98 24.20
C SER A 472 -45.32 21.34 22.83
N GLU A 473 -45.20 20.36 21.91
CA GLU A 473 -45.04 20.50 20.43
C GLU A 473 -43.81 21.24 19.79
N PRO A 474 -43.53 21.05 18.47
CA PRO A 474 -42.22 21.36 17.83
C PRO A 474 -42.30 22.46 16.74
N PRO A 475 -41.22 22.73 15.97
CA PRO A 475 -40.87 21.94 14.76
C PRO A 475 -39.32 21.71 14.66
N SER A 476 -38.66 21.24 13.59
CA SER A 476 -38.99 21.00 12.16
C SER A 476 -38.07 19.90 11.54
N LYS A 477 -37.99 19.79 10.20
CA LYS A 477 -37.00 18.99 9.45
C LYS A 477 -36.27 19.86 8.42
N LYS A 478 -34.98 19.57 8.12
CA LYS A 478 -34.39 19.78 6.78
C LYS A 478 -33.30 18.75 6.48
N SER A 479 -33.21 18.34 5.22
CA SER A 479 -32.29 17.32 4.71
C SER A 479 -31.44 17.85 3.54
N LYS A 480 -30.23 17.32 3.39
CA LYS A 480 -29.35 17.28 2.20
C LYS A 480 -28.41 16.08 2.44
N VAL A 481 -28.38 15.01 1.63
CA VAL A 481 -28.21 14.89 0.17
C VAL A 481 -26.81 15.32 -0.26
N ALA A 482 -26.13 14.43 -0.97
CA ALA A 482 -24.70 14.49 -1.29
C ALA A 482 -24.41 15.02 -2.70
N VAL A 483 -23.13 15.32 -2.92
CA VAL A 483 -22.41 15.28 -4.20
C VAL A 483 -21.16 14.43 -3.94
#